data_AF-A0A7W3P837-F1
#
_entry.id   AF-A0A7W3P837-F1
#
_cell.length_a   1.000
_cell.length_b   1.000
_cell.length_c   1.000
_cell.angle_alpha   90.00
_cell.angle_beta   90.00
_cell.angle_gamma   90.00
#
_symmetry.space_group_name_H-M   'P 1'
#
loop_
_entity.id
_entity.type
_entity.pdbx_description
1 polymer ?
#
loop_
_entity_poly.entity_id
_entity_poly.type
_entity_poly.pdbx_seq_one_letter_code
_entity_poly.pdbx_strand_id
1 'polypeptide(L)'
;MEAESPDPQSWVEVGRASYVSFTSFRKDGTPVSTPVWIAPDGDDLYFISDATAFKVKRIRNNPAVSLQPCDVRGRVKDGAPLVAGLAEVLEHADTPRVRRIVNRKYRVMGTIGGLFSRLRGSEASIGIRIRKP
;
A
#
# COMPACT_ATOMS: atom_id res chain seq x y z
N MET A 1 -14.25 12.34 22.95
CA MET A 1 -12.96 11.77 22.52
C MET A 1 -12.80 12.17 21.07
N GLU A 2 -12.17 13.33 20.83
CA GLU A 2 -11.78 13.76 19.48
C GLU A 2 -10.95 12.64 18.85
N ALA A 3 -11.40 12.08 17.74
CA ALA A 3 -10.54 11.27 16.89
C ALA A 3 -9.46 12.22 16.35
N GLU A 4 -8.24 12.10 16.88
CA GLU A 4 -7.07 12.82 16.42
C GLU A 4 -6.99 12.64 14.90
N SER A 5 -7.29 13.72 14.17
CA SER A 5 -7.24 13.70 12.71
C SER A 5 -5.80 13.33 12.32
N PRO A 6 -5.58 12.39 11.38
CA PRO A 6 -4.23 11.96 11.06
C PRO A 6 -3.40 13.18 10.67
N ASP A 7 -2.35 13.46 11.44
CA ASP A 7 -1.43 14.56 11.20
C ASP A 7 -1.01 14.53 9.71
N PRO A 8 -1.19 15.62 8.94
CA PRO A 8 -0.77 15.68 7.55
C PRO A 8 0.68 15.25 7.33
N GLN A 9 1.57 15.45 8.32
CA GLN A 9 2.95 14.99 8.26
C GLN A 9 3.08 13.46 8.33
N SER A 10 2.22 12.80 9.11
CA SER A 10 2.19 11.34 9.24
C SER A 10 1.92 10.65 7.90
N TRP A 11 1.00 11.16 7.08
CA TRP A 11 0.75 10.61 5.74
C TRP A 11 1.97 10.73 4.82
N VAL A 12 2.62 11.88 4.85
CA VAL A 12 3.85 12.13 4.06
C VAL A 12 4.98 11.21 4.51
N GLU A 13 5.13 11.00 5.82
CA GLU A 13 6.12 10.07 6.38
C GLU A 13 5.85 8.63 5.94
N VAL A 14 4.60 8.17 6.05
CA VAL A 14 4.17 6.86 5.53
C VAL A 14 4.51 6.76 4.04
N GLY A 15 4.16 7.77 3.23
CA GLY A 15 4.45 7.80 1.79
C GLY A 15 5.94 7.72 1.44
N ARG A 16 6.83 8.20 2.32
CA ARG A 16 8.29 8.11 2.16
C ARG A 16 8.83 6.72 2.49
N ALA A 17 8.16 5.94 3.34
CA ALA A 17 8.60 4.60 3.70
C ALA A 17 8.65 3.66 2.47
N SER A 18 9.65 2.78 2.42
CA SER A 18 9.74 1.76 1.36
C SER A 18 8.71 0.64 1.56
N TYR A 19 8.43 0.28 2.81
CA TYR A 19 7.51 -0.77 3.21
C TYR A 19 6.53 -0.23 4.24
N VAL A 20 5.28 -0.66 4.13
CA VAL A 20 4.25 -0.45 5.14
C VAL A 20 3.55 -1.75 5.45
N SER A 21 3.18 -1.91 6.71
CA SER A 21 2.21 -2.90 7.16
C SER A 21 0.84 -2.43 6.69
N PHE A 22 0.38 -2.99 5.57
CA PHE A 22 -0.94 -2.70 5.01
C PHE A 22 -1.97 -3.58 5.69
N THR A 23 -2.84 -2.95 6.48
CA THR A 23 -3.91 -3.64 7.19
C THR A 23 -5.22 -3.45 6.44
N SER A 24 -5.83 -4.59 6.08
CA SER A 24 -7.17 -4.67 5.50
C SER A 24 -8.06 -5.52 6.39
N PHE A 25 -9.37 -5.32 6.32
CA PHE A 25 -10.30 -5.99 7.24
C PHE A 25 -11.07 -7.10 6.54
N ARG A 26 -11.23 -8.24 7.22
CA ARG A 26 -12.17 -9.29 6.81
C ARG A 26 -13.61 -8.76 6.92
N LYS A 27 -14.58 -9.51 6.38
CA LYS A 27 -16.00 -9.18 6.46
C LYS A 27 -16.49 -9.07 7.92
N ASP A 28 -15.91 -9.86 8.82
CA ASP A 28 -16.17 -9.84 10.27
C ASP A 28 -15.42 -8.71 11.02
N GLY A 29 -14.69 -7.85 10.31
CA GLY A 29 -13.90 -6.77 10.91
C GLY A 29 -12.50 -7.18 11.37
N THR A 30 -12.13 -8.46 11.30
CA THR A 30 -10.80 -8.91 11.77
C THR A 30 -9.69 -8.28 10.91
N PRO A 31 -8.70 -7.60 11.52
CA PRO A 31 -7.58 -7.02 10.78
C PRO A 31 -6.66 -8.09 10.20
N VAL A 32 -6.14 -7.84 9.00
CA VAL A 32 -5.11 -8.64 8.34
C VAL A 32 -4.04 -7.72 7.78
N SER A 33 -2.88 -7.77 8.41
CA SER A 33 -1.72 -6.98 8.03
C SER A 33 -0.79 -7.75 7.10
N THR A 34 -0.35 -7.12 6.02
CA THR A 34 0.64 -7.67 5.10
C THR A 34 1.66 -6.60 4.75
N PRO A 35 2.98 -6.88 4.79
CA PRO A 35 3.98 -5.93 4.31
C PRO A 35 3.81 -5.71 2.81
N VAL A 36 3.69 -4.46 2.40
CA VAL A 36 3.63 -4.05 0.99
C VAL A 36 4.55 -2.88 0.73
N TRP A 37 4.99 -2.74 -0.51
CA TRP A 37 5.77 -1.60 -0.97
C TRP A 37 4.81 -0.56 -1.49
N ILE A 38 5.01 0.70 -1.14
CA ILE A 38 4.14 1.80 -1.59
C ILE A 38 4.93 2.87 -2.30
N ALA A 39 4.30 3.54 -3.25
CA ALA A 39 4.86 4.71 -3.92
C ALA A 39 3.85 5.85 -3.91
N PRO A 40 4.23 7.06 -3.48
CA PRO A 40 3.36 8.22 -3.53
C PRO A 40 3.30 8.78 -4.96
N ASP A 41 2.13 9.29 -5.35
CA ASP A 41 1.91 10.11 -6.55
C ASP A 41 0.80 11.12 -6.25
N GLY A 42 1.16 12.39 -6.11
CA GLY A 42 0.27 13.42 -5.55
C GLY A 42 -0.06 13.15 -4.08
N ASP A 43 -1.34 13.23 -3.73
CA ASP A 43 -1.85 12.95 -2.38
C ASP A 43 -2.10 11.46 -2.10
N ASP A 44 -2.04 10.63 -3.14
CA ASP A 44 -2.36 9.21 -3.08
C ASP A 44 -1.12 8.33 -2.95
N LEU A 45 -1.32 7.14 -2.40
CA LEU A 45 -0.33 6.08 -2.33
C LEU A 45 -0.73 4.92 -3.25
N TYR A 46 0.25 4.30 -3.88
CA TYR A 46 0.03 3.24 -4.86
C TYR A 46 0.90 2.02 -4.62
N PHE A 47 0.35 0.85 -4.91
CA PHE A 47 1.13 -0.38 -5.00
C PHE A 47 0.51 -1.37 -6.00
N ILE A 48 1.25 -2.43 -6.31
CA ILE A 48 0.81 -3.51 -7.20
C ILE A 48 0.57 -4.76 -6.37
N SER A 49 -0.53 -5.46 -6.66
CA SER A 49 -0.83 -6.77 -6.10
C SER A 49 -1.18 -7.75 -7.21
N ASP A 50 -1.03 -9.04 -6.93
CA ASP A 50 -1.74 -10.07 -7.68
C ASP A 50 -3.25 -9.84 -7.55
N ALA A 51 -3.98 -9.87 -8.66
CA ALA A 51 -5.42 -9.63 -8.74
C ALA A 51 -6.25 -10.67 -7.97
N THR A 52 -5.70 -11.86 -7.74
CA THR A 52 -6.33 -12.95 -6.98
C THR A 52 -5.99 -12.92 -5.49
N ALA A 53 -5.12 -12.01 -5.05
CA ALA A 53 -4.71 -11.93 -3.65
C ALA A 53 -5.91 -11.65 -2.74
N PHE A 54 -5.95 -12.31 -1.57
CA PHE A 54 -7.03 -12.12 -0.59
C PHE A 54 -7.26 -10.67 -0.17
N LYS A 55 -6.22 -9.82 -0.20
CA LYS A 55 -6.35 -8.38 0.08
C LYS A 55 -7.19 -7.66 -0.98
N VAL A 56 -7.11 -8.04 -2.26
CA VAL A 56 -7.94 -7.48 -3.33
C VAL A 56 -9.41 -7.78 -3.06
N LYS A 57 -9.73 -9.04 -2.70
CA LYS A 57 -11.09 -9.43 -2.30
C LYS A 57 -11.57 -8.65 -1.07
N ARG A 58 -10.70 -8.43 -0.07
CA ARG A 58 -11.04 -7.63 1.12
C ARG A 58 -11.30 -6.17 0.78
N ILE A 59 -10.43 -5.52 0.00
CA ILE A 59 -10.59 -4.11 -0.40
C ILE A 59 -11.91 -3.88 -1.15
N ARG A 60 -12.25 -4.79 -2.09
CA ARG A 60 -13.53 -4.72 -2.81
C ARG A 60 -14.76 -4.80 -1.90
N ASN A 61 -14.65 -5.49 -0.76
CA ASN A 61 -15.73 -5.61 0.21
C ASN A 61 -15.71 -4.51 1.27
N ASN A 62 -14.52 -4.06 1.68
CA ASN A 62 -14.31 -3.02 2.68
C ASN A 62 -13.07 -2.19 2.27
N PRO A 63 -13.26 -0.95 1.81
CA PRO A 63 -12.15 -0.11 1.36
C PRO A 63 -11.34 0.48 2.53
N ALA A 64 -11.85 0.44 3.76
CA ALA A 64 -11.12 0.97 4.91
C ALA A 64 -9.83 0.18 5.16
N VAL A 65 -8.72 0.89 5.31
CA VAL A 65 -7.40 0.31 5.55
C VAL A 65 -6.61 1.16 6.54
N SER A 66 -5.56 0.58 7.10
CA SER A 66 -4.52 1.35 7.80
C SER A 66 -3.13 1.01 7.29
N LEU A 67 -2.22 1.98 7.38
CA LEU A 67 -0.84 1.89 6.94
C LEU A 67 0.08 2.30 8.07
N GLN A 68 1.15 1.54 8.25
CA GLN A 68 2.20 1.87 9.22
C GLN A 68 3.57 1.45 8.68
N PRO A 69 4.60 2.32 8.70
CA PRO A 69 5.95 1.95 8.27
C PRO A 69 6.48 0.68 8.95
N CYS A 70 7.01 -0.25 8.15
CA CYS A 70 7.54 -1.52 8.65
C CYS A 70 8.84 -1.94 7.94
N ASP A 71 9.44 -3.04 8.38
CA ASP A 71 10.52 -3.74 7.66
C ASP A 71 9.97 -4.73 6.60
N VAL A 72 10.87 -5.37 5.84
CA VAL A 72 10.49 -6.39 4.82
C VAL A 72 9.76 -7.61 5.40
N ARG A 73 9.91 -7.88 6.69
CA ARG A 73 9.25 -8.98 7.41
C ARG A 73 7.91 -8.55 8.03
N GLY A 74 7.52 -7.30 7.88
CA GLY A 74 6.28 -6.75 8.43
C GLY A 74 6.39 -6.29 9.87
N ARG A 75 7.59 -6.16 10.43
CA ARG A 75 7.77 -5.61 11.78
C ARG A 75 7.65 -4.09 11.72
N VAL A 76 6.69 -3.56 12.46
CA VAL A 76 6.48 -2.11 12.59
C VAL A 76 7.71 -1.48 13.19
N LYS A 77 8.12 -0.31 12.67
CA LYS A 77 9.24 0.44 13.22
C LYS A 77 8.79 1.19 14.49
N ASP A 78 9.66 1.30 15.47
CA ASP A 78 9.35 2.05 16.70
C ASP A 78 9.03 3.52 16.36
N GLY A 79 7.97 4.05 16.98
CA GLY A 79 7.49 5.41 16.73
C GLY A 79 6.83 5.64 15.35
N ALA A 80 6.65 4.59 14.54
CA ALA A 80 6.08 4.75 13.20
C ALA A 80 4.61 5.20 13.25
N PRO A 81 4.24 6.26 12.50
CA PRO A 81 2.87 6.75 12.48
C PRO A 81 1.92 5.73 11.86
N LEU A 82 0.76 5.55 12.48
CA LEU A 82 -0.35 4.77 11.96
C LEU A 82 -1.36 5.71 11.29
N VAL A 83 -1.64 5.51 10.00
CA VAL A 83 -2.60 6.34 9.27
C VAL A 83 -3.75 5.49 8.72
N ALA A 84 -4.96 6.02 8.77
CA ALA A 84 -6.13 5.44 8.11
C ALA A 84 -6.20 5.88 6.64
N GLY A 85 -6.79 5.06 5.78
CA GLY A 85 -6.99 5.38 4.37
C GLY A 85 -8.13 4.59 3.74
N LEU A 86 -8.46 4.95 2.50
CA LEU A 86 -9.42 4.24 1.66
C LEU A 86 -8.69 3.64 0.46
N ALA A 87 -8.67 2.31 0.41
CA ALA A 87 -8.08 1.55 -0.68
C ALA A 87 -9.10 1.28 -1.79
N GLU A 88 -8.61 1.34 -3.03
CA GLU A 88 -9.37 1.09 -4.24
C GLU A 88 -8.57 0.17 -5.16
N VAL A 89 -9.22 -0.89 -5.63
CA VAL A 89 -8.67 -1.76 -6.67
C VAL A 89 -8.96 -1.11 -8.01
N LEU A 90 -7.92 -0.68 -8.70
CA LEU A 90 -8.04 -0.03 -10.01
C LEU A 90 -8.35 -1.04 -11.12
N GLU A 91 -8.59 -0.57 -12.33
CA GLU A 91 -8.77 -1.43 -13.50
C GLU A 91 -7.43 -1.94 -14.04
N HIS A 92 -7.45 -3.03 -14.82
CA HIS A 92 -6.23 -3.57 -15.43
C HIS A 92 -5.55 -2.56 -16.37
N ALA A 93 -6.34 -1.69 -17.01
CA ALA A 93 -5.85 -0.60 -17.86
C ALA A 93 -4.99 0.43 -17.08
N ASP A 94 -5.18 0.56 -15.76
CA ASP A 94 -4.41 1.47 -14.91
C ASP A 94 -3.07 0.87 -14.44
N THR A 95 -2.92 -0.45 -14.49
CA THR A 95 -1.71 -1.15 -14.02
C THR A 95 -0.42 -0.59 -14.64
N PRO A 96 -0.33 -0.27 -15.95
CA PRO A 96 0.86 0.37 -16.52
C PRO A 96 1.20 1.74 -15.90
N ARG A 97 0.19 2.55 -15.54
CA ARG A 97 0.42 3.83 -14.82
C ARG A 97 0.99 3.56 -13.43
N VAL A 98 0.38 2.65 -12.67
CA VAL A 98 0.85 2.31 -11.33
C VAL A 98 2.27 1.72 -11.36
N ARG A 99 2.57 0.86 -12.33
CA ARG A 99 3.94 0.35 -12.58
C ARG A 99 4.93 1.49 -12.77
N ARG A 100 4.60 2.52 -13.55
CA ARG A 100 5.49 3.69 -13.74
C ARG A 100 5.72 4.45 -12.44
N ILE A 101 4.68 4.66 -11.62
CA ILE A 101 4.79 5.33 -10.31
C ILE A 101 5.73 4.56 -9.38
N VAL A 102 5.47 3.25 -9.20
CA VAL A 102 6.29 2.36 -8.37
C VAL A 102 7.73 2.32 -8.89
N ASN A 103 7.92 2.13 -10.20
CA ASN A 103 9.25 2.10 -10.82
C ASN A 103 10.00 3.41 -10.62
N ARG A 104 9.32 4.57 -10.63
CA ARG A 104 9.96 5.87 -10.40
C ARG A 104 10.56 5.95 -8.99
N LYS A 105 9.80 5.57 -7.96
CA LYS A 105 10.30 5.58 -6.57
C LYS A 105 11.51 4.65 -6.40
N TYR A 106 11.43 3.42 -6.92
CA TYR A 106 12.45 2.40 -6.65
C TYR A 106 13.60 2.37 -7.66
N ARG A 107 13.49 2.96 -8.86
CA ARG A 107 14.65 3.19 -9.75
C ARG A 107 15.72 4.04 -9.09
N VAL A 108 15.29 5.05 -8.33
CA VAL A 108 16.20 5.94 -7.59
C VAL A 108 16.89 5.18 -6.44
N MET A 109 16.28 4.10 -5.93
CA MET A 109 16.83 3.31 -4.83
C MET A 109 17.73 2.14 -5.28
N GLY A 110 18.00 1.99 -6.58
CA GLY A 110 19.09 1.19 -7.16
C GLY A 110 19.08 -0.33 -6.99
N THR A 111 18.51 -0.91 -5.92
CA THR A 111 19.02 -2.22 -5.44
C THR A 111 18.03 -3.05 -4.62
N ILE A 112 16.72 -3.01 -4.89
CA ILE A 112 15.76 -3.93 -4.22
C ILE A 112 15.32 -5.04 -5.19
N GLY A 113 16.26 -5.89 -5.59
CA GLY A 113 16.10 -6.86 -6.69
C GLY A 113 15.29 -8.12 -6.38
N GLY A 114 15.15 -8.52 -5.11
CA GLY A 114 14.65 -9.86 -4.75
C GLY A 114 13.14 -10.06 -4.85
N LEU A 115 12.34 -9.16 -4.25
CA LEU A 115 10.87 -9.29 -4.21
C LEU A 115 10.17 -8.68 -5.44
N PHE A 116 10.84 -7.75 -6.13
CA PHE A 116 10.35 -7.14 -7.35
C PHE A 116 10.11 -8.18 -8.46
N SER A 117 10.89 -9.27 -8.48
CA SER A 117 10.79 -10.35 -9.48
C SER A 117 9.41 -11.01 -9.54
N ARG A 118 8.76 -11.28 -8.39
CA ARG A 118 7.45 -11.96 -8.36
C ARG A 118 6.29 -11.10 -8.85
N LEU A 119 6.40 -9.78 -8.75
CA LEU A 119 5.38 -8.81 -9.21
C LEU A 119 5.71 -8.24 -10.61
N ARG A 120 6.90 -8.54 -11.14
CA ARG A 120 7.44 -7.92 -12.36
C ARG A 120 6.70 -8.30 -13.64
N GLY A 121 5.97 -9.42 -13.68
CA GLY A 121 5.67 -10.03 -14.99
C GLY A 121 4.36 -10.80 -15.17
N SER A 122 3.37 -10.74 -14.28
CA SER A 122 2.07 -11.36 -14.61
C SER A 122 1.08 -10.32 -15.15
N GLU A 123 0.41 -10.66 -16.26
CA GLU A 123 -0.84 -10.05 -16.74
C GLU A 123 -1.93 -10.03 -15.65
N ALA A 124 -1.78 -10.86 -14.61
CA ALA A 124 -2.67 -10.94 -13.45
C ALA A 124 -2.36 -9.91 -12.35
N SER A 125 -1.51 -8.90 -12.59
CA SER A 125 -1.21 -7.86 -11.62
C SER A 125 -2.18 -6.66 -11.74
N ILE A 126 -2.70 -6.19 -10.61
CA ILE A 126 -3.64 -5.06 -10.52
C ILE A 126 -3.04 -3.91 -9.70
N GLY A 127 -3.32 -2.68 -10.11
CA GLY A 127 -3.00 -1.48 -9.34
C GLY A 127 -3.94 -1.30 -8.15
N ILE A 128 -3.39 -0.89 -7.00
CA ILE A 128 -4.17 -0.47 -5.84
C ILE A 128 -3.79 0.98 -5.53
N ARG A 129 -4.82 1.83 -5.43
CA ARG A 129 -4.73 3.21 -4.95
C ARG A 129 -5.17 3.26 -3.49
N ILE A 130 -4.51 4.09 -2.69
CA ILE A 130 -4.93 4.41 -1.33
C ILE A 130 -4.95 5.92 -1.20
N ARG A 131 -6.11 6.47 -0.84
CA ARG A 131 -6.30 7.90 -0.57
C ARG A 131 -6.52 8.15 0.91
N LYS A 132 -6.30 9.39 1.35
CA LYS A 132 -6.72 9.86 2.67
C LYS A 132 -8.25 9.72 2.81
N PRO A 133 -8.76 9.44 4.02
CA PRO A 133 -10.20 9.34 4.27
C PRO A 133 -10.94 10.64 3.98
#